data_AF-A0A1I7ZGD9-F1
#
_entry.id   AF-A0A1I7ZGD9-F1
#
_cell.length_a   1.000
_cell.length_b   1.000
_cell.length_c   1.000
_cell.angle_alpha   90.00
_cell.angle_beta   90.00
_cell.angle_gamma   90.00
#
_symmetry.space_group_name_H-M   'P 1'
#
loop_
_entity.id
_entity.type
_entity.pdbx_description
1 polymer ?
#
loop_
_entity_poly.entity_id
_entity_poly.type
_entity_poly.pdbx_seq_one_letter_code
_entity_poly.pdbx_strand_id
1 'polypeptide(L)'
;MLRRLKSLRRFFCVAFQSRQPVGQRVKSAICLLLLIIGFNLLVSPLVCTVFNIVYNWAFGYVIDENYGRIAPESVSNRDQVKHETICSSRSVPESCFSVVDHYDSKKNEVYRVLCTEGFDDEYETMVRLREPPGLDFQNSDTRTWKIDHKAISSQYIAALIAAPFMVGTLSLHNAMNIRKTMLNIGLGGGSLDMFLYKVAPEVNITVVELDPTMVELAHRWFGVVEDSHRRTIVADGIDVIRNAAKKNMTYDVVMLDACDGNRMFPCPAAVFRSDDVIVNIKKILKPMGCVVMNLLAMEGETMEKEIDTALELLKSHFPVCIKAWLPEDLNIPVVCLPYALQNSDSSLILYRKRFEKASAQLGLRDILKDVLFRSV
;
A
#
# COMPACT_ATOMS: atom_id res chain seq x y z
N MET A 1 -47.36 6.71 -32.32
CA MET A 1 -46.28 5.70 -32.26
C MET A 1 -45.22 5.86 -33.38
N LEU A 2 -45.60 6.04 -34.65
CA LEU A 2 -44.65 6.10 -35.79
C LEU A 2 -43.75 7.36 -35.91
N ARG A 3 -44.06 8.48 -35.23
CA ARG A 3 -43.19 9.68 -35.23
C ARG A 3 -42.03 9.63 -34.21
N ARG A 4 -42.13 8.82 -33.14
CA ARG A 4 -41.04 8.64 -32.15
C ARG A 4 -39.92 7.70 -32.65
N LEU A 5 -40.23 6.76 -33.55
CA LEU A 5 -39.25 5.84 -34.15
C LEU A 5 -38.23 6.52 -35.07
N LYS A 6 -38.58 7.63 -35.74
CA LYS A 6 -37.65 8.35 -36.63
C LYS A 6 -36.63 9.22 -35.88
N SER A 7 -36.95 9.70 -34.68
CA SER A 7 -36.03 10.46 -33.82
C SER A 7 -34.97 9.54 -33.19
N LEU A 8 -35.37 8.35 -32.73
CA LEU A 8 -34.46 7.34 -32.20
C LEU A 8 -33.45 6.86 -33.26
N ARG A 9 -33.88 6.66 -34.53
CA ARG A 9 -32.96 6.26 -35.61
C ARG A 9 -31.80 7.23 -35.85
N ARG A 10 -31.97 8.53 -35.59
CA ARG A 10 -30.89 9.53 -35.67
C ARG A 10 -29.94 9.48 -34.47
N PHE A 11 -30.45 9.21 -33.27
CA PHE A 11 -29.61 8.98 -32.08
C PHE A 11 -28.78 7.69 -32.21
N PHE A 12 -29.34 6.63 -32.80
CA PHE A 12 -28.67 5.34 -33.00
C PHE A 12 -27.55 5.37 -34.05
N CYS A 13 -27.62 6.24 -35.07
CA CYS A 13 -26.54 6.36 -36.06
C CYS A 13 -25.30 7.10 -35.53
N VAL A 14 -25.46 8.03 -34.58
CA VAL A 14 -24.34 8.80 -34.02
C VAL A 14 -23.52 7.95 -33.03
N ALA A 15 -24.17 7.07 -32.26
CA ALA A 15 -23.48 6.18 -31.32
C ALA A 15 -22.62 5.09 -31.97
N PHE A 16 -22.87 4.76 -33.25
CA PHE A 16 -22.14 3.71 -33.98
C PHE A 16 -20.99 4.24 -34.86
N GLN A 17 -20.78 5.56 -34.95
CA GLN A 17 -19.72 6.16 -35.77
C GLN A 17 -18.44 6.49 -35.00
N SER A 18 -18.39 6.33 -33.68
CA SER A 18 -17.13 6.49 -32.93
C SER A 18 -16.34 5.18 -32.88
N ARG A 19 -15.03 5.27 -33.18
CA ARG A 19 -14.08 4.14 -33.18
C ARG A 19 -13.84 3.63 -31.75
N GLN A 20 -14.76 2.82 -31.23
CA GLN A 20 -14.59 2.10 -29.96
C GLN A 20 -13.99 0.70 -30.18
N PRO A 21 -13.06 0.24 -29.32
CA PRO A 21 -12.43 -1.08 -29.41
C PRO A 21 -13.44 -2.22 -29.22
N VAL A 22 -13.14 -3.38 -29.84
CA VAL A 22 -14.07 -4.51 -30.04
C VAL A 22 -14.71 -5.04 -28.74
N GLY A 23 -13.99 -4.98 -27.61
CA GLY A 23 -14.51 -5.41 -26.30
C GLY A 23 -15.64 -4.53 -25.73
N GLN A 24 -15.69 -3.25 -26.11
CA GLN A 24 -16.75 -2.31 -25.70
C GLN A 24 -18.03 -2.52 -26.51
N ARG A 25 -17.91 -2.95 -27.77
CA ARG A 25 -19.05 -3.29 -28.63
C ARG A 25 -19.86 -4.48 -28.11
N VAL A 26 -19.17 -5.48 -27.55
CA VAL A 26 -19.82 -6.68 -26.97
C VAL A 26 -20.60 -6.32 -25.69
N LYS A 27 -20.05 -5.45 -24.84
CA LYS A 27 -20.71 -5.00 -23.59
C LYS A 27 -21.93 -4.12 -23.87
N SER A 28 -21.85 -3.22 -24.85
CA SER A 28 -23.00 -2.42 -25.27
C SER A 28 -24.10 -3.25 -25.93
N ALA A 29 -23.74 -4.31 -26.68
CA ALA A 29 -24.71 -5.24 -27.26
C ALA A 29 -25.41 -6.12 -26.21
N ILE A 30 -24.70 -6.57 -25.17
CA ILE A 30 -25.30 -7.30 -24.03
C ILE A 30 -26.23 -6.38 -23.24
N CYS A 31 -25.85 -5.13 -23.01
CA CYS A 31 -26.70 -4.13 -22.35
C CYS A 31 -27.97 -3.85 -23.17
N LEU A 32 -27.85 -3.77 -24.50
CA LEU A 32 -28.98 -3.61 -25.42
C LEU A 32 -29.92 -4.83 -25.42
N LEU A 33 -29.37 -6.05 -25.38
CA LEU A 33 -30.15 -7.28 -25.29
C LEU A 33 -30.92 -7.38 -23.96
N LEU A 34 -30.28 -7.01 -22.85
CA LEU A 34 -30.88 -7.03 -21.52
C LEU A 34 -31.96 -5.94 -21.35
N LEU A 35 -31.77 -4.76 -21.96
CA LEU A 35 -32.79 -3.71 -22.02
C LEU A 35 -34.02 -4.13 -22.84
N ILE A 36 -33.83 -4.86 -23.95
CA ILE A 36 -34.93 -5.37 -24.78
C ILE A 36 -35.68 -6.53 -24.09
N ILE A 37 -34.96 -7.39 -23.35
CA ILE A 37 -35.56 -8.48 -22.57
C ILE A 37 -36.31 -7.90 -21.35
N GLY A 38 -35.76 -6.88 -20.70
CA GLY A 38 -36.39 -6.19 -19.56
C GLY A 38 -37.64 -5.38 -19.94
N PHE A 39 -37.75 -4.91 -21.19
CA PHE A 39 -38.92 -4.14 -21.64
C PHE A 39 -40.16 -4.99 -21.95
N ASN A 40 -40.03 -6.32 -22.07
CA ASN A 40 -41.12 -7.21 -22.50
C ASN A 40 -41.71 -8.12 -21.41
N LEU A 41 -41.26 -8.00 -20.17
CA LEU A 41 -41.91 -8.67 -19.04
C LEU A 41 -42.23 -7.62 -17.98
N LEU A 42 -43.48 -7.62 -17.51
CA LEU A 42 -43.95 -6.83 -16.37
C LEU A 42 -43.14 -7.20 -15.12
N VAL A 43 -41.97 -6.59 -14.95
CA VAL A 43 -41.12 -6.85 -13.79
C VAL A 43 -41.61 -5.96 -12.64
N SER A 44 -42.02 -6.58 -11.53
CA SER A 44 -42.55 -5.82 -10.38
C SER A 44 -41.49 -4.84 -9.84
N PRO A 45 -41.90 -3.74 -9.18
CA PRO A 45 -40.98 -2.75 -8.63
C PRO A 45 -39.89 -3.37 -7.76
N LEU A 46 -40.23 -4.46 -7.06
CA LEU A 46 -39.32 -5.23 -6.21
C LEU A 46 -38.12 -5.80 -6.98
N VAL A 47 -38.33 -6.28 -8.20
CA VAL A 47 -37.25 -6.87 -9.00
C VAL A 47 -36.32 -5.78 -9.55
N CYS A 48 -36.84 -4.61 -9.91
CA CYS A 48 -36.00 -3.46 -10.27
C CYS A 48 -35.20 -2.95 -9.07
N THR A 49 -35.78 -2.92 -7.87
CA THR A 49 -35.06 -2.54 -6.65
C THR A 49 -33.97 -3.54 -6.30
N VAL A 50 -34.29 -4.84 -6.32
CA VAL A 50 -33.31 -5.91 -6.07
C VAL A 50 -32.22 -5.91 -7.14
N PHE A 51 -32.56 -5.72 -8.42
CA PHE A 51 -31.57 -5.60 -9.50
C PHE A 51 -30.69 -4.37 -9.33
N ASN A 52 -31.24 -3.20 -8.98
CA ASN A 52 -30.42 -2.01 -8.70
C ASN A 52 -29.52 -2.19 -7.49
N ILE A 53 -30.00 -2.85 -6.42
CA ILE A 53 -29.18 -3.15 -5.24
C ILE A 53 -28.05 -4.11 -5.62
N VAL A 54 -28.37 -5.21 -6.31
CA VAL A 54 -27.38 -6.21 -6.74
C VAL A 54 -26.41 -5.62 -7.76
N TYR A 55 -26.88 -4.75 -8.66
CA TYR A 55 -26.06 -4.11 -9.68
C TYR A 55 -25.16 -3.01 -9.10
N ASN A 56 -25.66 -2.15 -8.20
CA ASN A 56 -24.82 -1.19 -7.48
C ASN A 56 -23.85 -1.87 -6.51
N TRP A 57 -24.24 -3.00 -5.93
CA TRP A 57 -23.36 -3.78 -5.06
C TRP A 57 -22.28 -4.53 -5.86
N ALA A 58 -22.63 -5.09 -7.02
CA ALA A 58 -21.69 -5.83 -7.87
C ALA A 58 -20.87 -4.94 -8.81
N PHE A 59 -21.35 -3.74 -9.13
CA PHE A 59 -20.78 -2.85 -10.14
C PHE A 59 -20.85 -1.37 -9.75
N GLY A 60 -20.79 -1.02 -8.47
CA GLY A 60 -20.79 0.38 -8.02
C GLY A 60 -19.76 1.21 -8.80
N TYR A 61 -20.23 1.96 -9.79
CA TYR A 61 -19.38 2.82 -10.61
C TYR A 61 -19.24 4.14 -9.86
N VAL A 62 -18.03 4.46 -9.41
CA VAL A 62 -17.70 5.82 -8.99
C VAL A 62 -17.71 6.68 -10.24
N ILE A 63 -18.64 7.62 -10.33
CA ILE A 63 -18.65 8.63 -11.40
C ILE A 63 -17.56 9.65 -11.03
N ASP A 64 -16.42 9.57 -11.69
CA ASP A 64 -15.38 10.60 -11.57
C ASP A 64 -15.86 11.87 -12.30
N GLU A 65 -16.30 12.88 -11.54
CA GLU A 65 -16.73 14.19 -12.07
C GLU A 65 -15.59 14.94 -12.77
N ASN A 66 -14.34 14.52 -12.59
CA ASN A 66 -13.16 15.08 -13.25
C ASN A 66 -12.75 14.27 -14.49
N TYR A 67 -13.42 13.16 -14.83
CA TYR A 67 -13.11 12.36 -16.02
C TYR A 67 -13.29 13.21 -17.29
N GLY A 68 -12.20 13.43 -18.04
CA GLY A 68 -12.21 14.25 -19.25
C GLY A 68 -12.09 15.76 -19.07
N ARG A 69 -11.87 16.27 -17.84
CA ARG A 69 -11.40 17.64 -17.64
C ARG A 69 -9.90 17.71 -17.89
N ILE A 70 -9.52 18.00 -19.13
CA ILE A 70 -8.15 18.42 -19.46
C ILE A 70 -7.95 19.78 -18.78
N ALA A 71 -6.90 19.93 -17.99
CA ALA A 71 -6.54 21.21 -17.41
C ALA A 71 -6.40 22.26 -18.55
N PRO A 72 -6.85 23.51 -18.35
CA PRO A 72 -6.74 24.53 -19.40
C PRO A 72 -5.28 24.67 -19.88
N GLU A 73 -5.09 24.81 -21.20
CA GLU A 73 -3.80 24.88 -21.91
C GLU A 73 -2.82 25.96 -21.38
N SER A 74 -3.26 26.83 -20.47
CA SER A 74 -2.46 27.94 -19.93
C SER A 74 -1.44 27.55 -18.85
N VAL A 75 -1.15 26.27 -18.64
CA VAL A 75 -0.12 25.83 -17.67
C VAL A 75 0.82 24.81 -18.31
N SER A 76 1.66 25.29 -19.23
CA SER A 76 2.57 24.49 -20.05
C SER A 76 3.88 24.04 -19.36
N ASN A 77 3.89 23.96 -18.03
CA ASN A 77 5.05 23.53 -17.22
C ASN A 77 4.54 23.05 -15.86
N ARG A 78 3.87 21.91 -15.81
CA ARG A 78 3.58 21.27 -14.54
C ARG A 78 4.31 19.93 -14.53
N ASP A 79 5.35 19.83 -13.72
CA ASP A 79 5.95 18.55 -13.33
C ASP A 79 5.06 17.81 -12.31
N GLN A 80 3.89 18.35 -11.96
CA GLN A 80 2.97 17.79 -10.97
C GLN A 80 1.50 18.02 -11.33
N VAL A 81 0.65 17.01 -11.09
CA VAL A 81 -0.80 17.06 -11.25
C VAL A 81 -1.47 16.57 -9.97
N LYS A 82 -2.14 17.47 -9.24
CA LYS A 82 -2.95 17.13 -8.06
C LYS A 82 -4.34 16.68 -8.51
N HIS A 83 -4.76 15.48 -8.08
CA HIS A 83 -6.00 14.84 -8.50
C HIS A 83 -7.14 15.01 -7.51
N GLU A 84 -6.87 14.81 -6.22
CA GLU A 84 -7.88 14.82 -5.16
C GLU A 84 -7.25 15.26 -3.85
N THR A 85 -8.05 15.91 -3.00
CA THR A 85 -7.79 16.07 -1.57
C THR A 85 -8.98 15.49 -0.82
N ILE A 86 -8.70 14.67 0.17
CA ILE A 86 -9.71 14.11 1.08
C ILE A 86 -9.23 14.27 2.52
N CYS A 87 -10.12 14.64 3.43
CA CYS A 87 -9.80 14.81 4.83
C CYS A 87 -10.42 13.69 5.67
N SER A 88 -9.64 13.20 6.63
CA SER A 88 -10.05 12.15 7.54
C SER A 88 -10.52 12.73 8.86
N SER A 89 -11.79 12.51 9.17
CA SER A 89 -12.37 12.84 10.47
C SER A 89 -11.91 11.88 11.60
N ARG A 90 -11.15 10.82 11.27
CA ARG A 90 -10.65 9.84 12.25
C ARG A 90 -9.26 10.21 12.78
N SER A 91 -8.49 10.99 12.03
CA SER A 91 -7.25 11.58 12.50
C SER A 91 -7.54 12.72 13.48
N VAL A 92 -6.75 12.82 14.55
CA VAL A 92 -6.87 13.89 15.55
C VAL A 92 -5.51 14.59 15.72
N PRO A 93 -5.35 15.86 15.28
CA PRO A 93 -6.34 16.66 14.56
C PRO A 93 -6.68 16.09 13.18
N GLU A 94 -7.79 16.55 12.60
CA GLU A 94 -8.22 16.17 11.25
C GLU A 94 -7.05 16.36 10.29
N SER A 95 -6.73 15.29 9.55
CA SER A 95 -5.60 15.26 8.63
C SER A 95 -6.15 15.15 7.21
N CYS A 96 -5.66 16.01 6.32
CA CYS A 96 -6.04 16.01 4.91
C CYS A 96 -4.95 15.40 4.07
N PHE A 97 -5.34 14.61 3.07
CA PHE A 97 -4.46 13.85 2.22
C PHE A 97 -4.69 14.24 0.77
N SER A 98 -3.60 14.44 0.04
CA SER A 98 -3.62 14.82 -1.36
C SER A 98 -2.97 13.74 -2.22
N VAL A 99 -3.63 13.39 -3.33
CA VAL A 99 -3.06 12.49 -4.35
C VAL A 99 -2.49 13.34 -5.48
N VAL A 100 -1.19 13.19 -5.72
CA VAL A 100 -0.46 13.99 -6.73
C VAL A 100 0.35 13.05 -7.61
N ASP A 101 0.33 13.28 -8.91
CA ASP A 101 1.27 12.63 -9.83
C ASP A 101 2.42 13.59 -10.13
N HIS A 102 3.66 13.15 -9.90
CA HIS A 102 4.90 13.90 -10.07
C HIS A 102 5.73 13.30 -11.21
N TYR A 103 6.21 14.12 -12.13
CA TYR A 103 7.15 13.77 -13.18
C TYR A 103 8.59 14.08 -12.74
N ASP A 104 9.40 13.05 -12.55
CA ASP A 104 10.84 13.18 -12.31
C ASP A 104 11.58 13.26 -13.65
N SER A 105 11.95 14.47 -14.04
CA SER A 105 12.66 14.74 -15.30
C SER A 105 14.08 14.14 -15.34
N LYS A 106 14.72 13.89 -14.19
CA LYS A 106 16.06 13.28 -14.14
C LYS A 106 16.01 11.79 -14.46
N LYS A 107 14.98 11.11 -13.96
CA LYS A 107 14.76 9.68 -14.20
C LYS A 107 13.90 9.41 -15.42
N ASN A 108 13.21 10.43 -15.94
CA ASN A 108 12.15 10.30 -16.94
C ASN A 108 11.10 9.27 -16.48
N GLU A 109 10.64 9.43 -15.24
CA GLU A 109 9.66 8.55 -14.59
C GLU A 109 8.54 9.38 -13.96
N VAL A 110 7.35 8.77 -13.84
CA VAL A 110 6.20 9.39 -13.19
C VAL A 110 5.85 8.61 -11.93
N TYR A 111 5.58 9.33 -10.85
CA TYR A 111 5.24 8.77 -9.56
C TYR A 111 3.90 9.31 -9.09
N ARG A 112 3.04 8.44 -8.57
CA ARG A 112 1.88 8.85 -7.78
C ARG A 112 2.28 8.88 -6.32
N VAL A 113 2.06 10.02 -5.68
CA VAL A 113 2.38 10.26 -4.27
C VAL A 113 1.14 10.56 -3.46
N LEU A 114 1.14 10.10 -2.22
CA LEU A 114 0.21 10.47 -1.17
C LEU A 114 0.92 11.48 -0.27
N CYS A 115 0.36 12.68 -0.15
CA CYS A 115 0.90 13.75 0.68
C CYS A 115 -0.07 14.04 1.82
N THR A 116 0.45 14.33 3.01
CA THR A 116 -0.32 14.86 4.13
C THR A 116 -0.22 16.38 4.13
N GLU A 117 -1.35 17.09 4.15
CA GLU A 117 -1.33 18.55 4.12
C GLU A 117 -0.58 19.12 5.34
N GLY A 118 0.34 20.04 5.10
CA GLY A 118 1.23 20.59 6.13
C GLY A 118 2.59 19.88 6.23
N PHE A 119 2.78 18.79 5.48
CA PHE A 119 4.04 18.07 5.29
C PHE A 119 4.33 17.93 3.78
N ASP A 120 4.30 19.05 3.06
CA ASP A 120 4.28 19.06 1.59
C ASP A 120 5.58 18.55 0.93
N ASP A 121 6.68 18.50 1.69
CA ASP A 121 7.99 17.98 1.23
C ASP A 121 8.18 16.47 1.50
N GLU A 122 7.25 15.83 2.21
CA GLU A 122 7.34 14.42 2.58
C GLU A 122 6.16 13.62 2.01
N TYR A 123 6.46 12.44 1.48
CA TYR A 123 5.46 11.55 0.89
C TYR A 123 5.16 10.39 1.85
N GLU A 124 3.90 10.29 2.28
CA GLU A 124 3.39 9.12 3.03
C GLU A 124 3.55 7.84 2.21
N THR A 125 3.30 7.92 0.91
CA THR A 125 3.47 6.80 -0.02
C THR A 125 3.83 7.31 -1.40
N MET A 126 4.72 6.58 -2.08
CA MET A 126 5.08 6.83 -3.46
C MET A 126 5.05 5.51 -4.25
N VAL A 127 4.38 5.51 -5.41
CA VAL A 127 4.36 4.38 -6.34
C VAL A 127 4.66 4.85 -7.76
N ARG A 128 5.44 4.07 -8.52
CA ARG A 128 5.74 4.41 -9.92
C ARG A 128 4.54 4.13 -10.83
N LEU A 129 4.25 5.04 -11.76
CA LEU A 129 3.29 4.82 -12.83
C LEU A 129 4.00 4.36 -14.11
N ARG A 130 3.37 3.45 -14.85
CA ARG A 130 3.84 2.95 -16.14
C ARG A 130 3.23 3.76 -17.27
N GLU A 131 4.10 4.48 -17.96
CA GLU A 131 3.76 5.22 -19.18
C GLU A 131 3.23 4.28 -20.28
N PRO A 132 2.03 4.56 -20.84
CA PRO A 132 1.51 3.83 -21.99
C PRO A 132 2.33 4.11 -23.26
N PRO A 133 2.50 3.15 -24.18
CA PRO A 133 3.26 3.37 -25.39
C PRO A 133 2.71 4.53 -26.24
N GLY A 134 3.58 5.49 -26.58
CA GLY A 134 3.26 6.63 -27.45
C GLY A 134 2.48 7.76 -26.77
N LEU A 135 2.34 7.72 -25.45
CA LEU A 135 1.80 8.80 -24.62
C LEU A 135 2.88 9.22 -23.63
N ASP A 136 2.83 10.46 -23.15
CA ASP A 136 3.73 10.98 -22.12
C ASP A 136 2.94 11.70 -21.02
N PHE A 137 3.64 12.13 -19.97
CA PHE A 137 3.02 12.84 -18.84
C PHE A 137 2.32 14.14 -19.26
N GLN A 138 2.85 14.83 -20.26
CA GLN A 138 2.34 16.14 -20.69
C GLN A 138 1.10 16.02 -21.58
N ASN A 139 0.96 14.91 -22.30
CA ASN A 139 -0.06 14.72 -23.33
C ASN A 139 -1.13 13.69 -22.98
N SER A 140 -1.11 13.12 -21.77
CA SER A 140 -2.05 12.07 -21.37
C SER A 140 -2.53 12.16 -19.92
N ASP A 141 -3.66 11.49 -19.66
CA ASP A 141 -4.27 11.45 -18.34
C ASP A 141 -3.67 10.31 -17.50
N THR A 142 -2.80 10.67 -16.56
CA THR A 142 -2.06 9.76 -15.69
C THR A 142 -2.96 8.96 -14.72
N ARG A 143 -4.23 9.35 -14.54
CA ARG A 143 -5.20 8.55 -13.77
C ARG A 143 -5.44 7.17 -14.40
N THR A 144 -5.25 7.07 -15.71
CA THR A 144 -5.44 5.82 -16.47
C THR A 144 -4.19 4.94 -16.53
N TRP A 145 -3.05 5.44 -16.06
CA TRP A 145 -1.78 4.73 -16.11
C TRP A 145 -1.75 3.60 -15.08
N LYS A 146 -1.04 2.52 -15.41
CA LYS A 146 -0.93 1.37 -14.51
C LYS A 146 0.15 1.60 -13.47
N ILE A 147 -0.13 1.20 -12.23
CA ILE A 147 0.84 1.27 -11.13
C ILE A 147 1.82 0.10 -11.23
N ASP A 148 3.10 0.39 -11.02
CA ASP A 148 4.15 -0.61 -10.91
C ASP A 148 4.44 -0.98 -9.46
N HIS A 149 3.67 -1.92 -8.92
CA HIS A 149 3.88 -2.45 -7.56
C HIS A 149 5.20 -3.21 -7.36
N LYS A 150 6.05 -3.35 -8.39
CA LYS A 150 7.41 -3.89 -8.25
C LYS A 150 8.49 -2.81 -8.18
N ALA A 151 8.12 -1.53 -8.28
CA ALA A 151 9.04 -0.42 -8.16
C ALA A 151 8.92 0.21 -6.76
N ILE A 152 9.98 0.09 -5.96
CA ILE A 152 10.11 0.76 -4.68
C ILE A 152 11.12 1.90 -4.83
N SER A 153 10.72 3.09 -4.39
CA SER A 153 11.54 4.30 -4.48
C SER A 153 11.94 4.86 -3.11
N SER A 154 11.41 4.31 -2.00
CA SER A 154 11.82 4.64 -0.63
C SER A 154 12.83 3.62 -0.10
N GLN A 155 13.95 4.11 0.44
CA GLN A 155 15.02 3.26 0.97
C GLN A 155 14.59 2.54 2.24
N TYR A 156 13.87 3.22 3.15
CA TYR A 156 13.37 2.56 4.37
C TYR A 156 12.34 1.47 4.06
N ILE A 157 11.40 1.70 3.13
CA ILE A 157 10.43 0.68 2.70
C ILE A 157 11.15 -0.54 2.13
N ALA A 158 12.15 -0.31 1.27
CA ALA A 158 12.97 -1.40 0.72
C ALA A 158 13.68 -2.21 1.82
N ALA A 159 14.18 -1.53 2.87
CA ALA A 159 14.84 -2.19 3.99
C ALA A 159 13.86 -3.00 4.86
N LEU A 160 12.65 -2.46 5.14
CA LEU A 160 11.56 -3.20 5.80
C LEU A 160 11.19 -4.46 5.02
N ILE A 161 11.01 -4.35 3.70
CA ILE A 161 10.70 -5.47 2.80
C ILE A 161 11.79 -6.54 2.82
N ALA A 162 13.07 -6.15 2.81
CA ALA A 162 14.19 -7.07 2.75
C ALA A 162 14.44 -7.79 4.09
N ALA A 163 14.07 -7.19 5.22
CA ALA A 163 14.42 -7.69 6.54
C ALA A 163 13.92 -9.14 6.85
N PRO A 164 12.67 -9.53 6.54
CA PRO A 164 12.21 -10.91 6.75
C PRO A 164 12.99 -11.96 5.93
N PHE A 165 13.48 -11.59 4.75
CA PHE A 165 14.31 -12.47 3.91
C PHE A 165 15.75 -12.56 4.43
N MET A 166 16.29 -11.44 4.92
CA MET A 166 17.60 -11.37 5.54
C MET A 166 17.70 -12.33 6.72
N VAL A 167 16.74 -12.30 7.65
CA VAL A 167 16.73 -13.18 8.83
C VAL A 167 16.24 -14.60 8.52
N GLY A 168 15.70 -14.82 7.32
CA GLY A 168 15.27 -16.13 6.82
C GLY A 168 13.89 -16.59 7.29
N THR A 169 13.09 -15.67 7.83
CA THR A 169 11.68 -15.93 8.16
C THR A 169 10.86 -16.13 6.89
N LEU A 170 11.14 -15.32 5.86
CA LEU A 170 10.69 -15.51 4.49
C LEU A 170 11.83 -16.04 3.62
N SER A 171 11.45 -16.80 2.59
CA SER A 171 12.36 -17.43 1.65
C SER A 171 12.32 -16.73 0.30
N LEU A 172 13.47 -16.61 -0.36
CA LEU A 172 13.54 -16.13 -1.75
C LEU A 172 12.99 -17.16 -2.76
N HIS A 173 12.70 -18.38 -2.33
CA HIS A 173 12.03 -19.38 -3.16
C HIS A 173 10.55 -19.44 -2.76
N ASN A 174 9.68 -18.88 -3.60
CA ASN A 174 8.27 -18.65 -3.25
C ASN A 174 7.53 -19.90 -2.76
N ALA A 175 7.81 -21.09 -3.31
CA ALA A 175 7.19 -22.34 -2.84
C ALA A 175 7.46 -22.64 -1.35
N MET A 176 8.57 -22.15 -0.78
CA MET A 176 8.87 -22.30 0.65
C MET A 176 8.09 -21.30 1.53
N ASN A 177 7.46 -20.30 0.92
CA ASN A 177 6.60 -19.35 1.63
C ASN A 177 5.14 -19.80 1.69
N ILE A 178 4.83 -21.00 1.18
CA ILE A 178 3.47 -21.52 1.24
C ILE A 178 2.99 -21.58 2.70
N ARG A 179 1.82 -21.00 2.97
CA ARG A 179 1.23 -20.87 4.32
C ARG A 179 1.98 -19.94 5.28
N LYS A 180 2.99 -19.18 4.82
CA LYS A 180 3.55 -18.09 5.61
C LYS A 180 2.51 -17.01 5.79
N THR A 181 2.37 -16.51 7.00
CA THR A 181 1.39 -15.46 7.33
C THR A 181 2.08 -14.20 7.79
N MET A 182 1.60 -13.07 7.30
CA MET A 182 2.10 -11.74 7.65
C MET A 182 0.96 -10.89 8.18
N LEU A 183 1.15 -10.28 9.35
CA LEU A 183 0.32 -9.21 9.87
C LEU A 183 1.06 -7.89 9.64
N ASN A 184 0.51 -7.02 8.81
CA ASN A 184 1.03 -5.68 8.56
C ASN A 184 0.14 -4.66 9.27
N ILE A 185 0.70 -3.82 10.14
CA ILE A 185 -0.02 -2.76 10.83
C ILE A 185 0.43 -1.42 10.23
N GLY A 186 -0.53 -0.70 9.63
CA GLY A 186 -0.29 0.46 8.78
C GLY A 186 -0.35 0.08 7.30
N LEU A 187 -1.25 0.74 6.54
CA LEU A 187 -1.38 0.55 5.10
C LEU A 187 -0.67 1.65 4.30
N GLY A 188 -0.87 2.92 4.70
CA GLY A 188 -0.56 4.06 3.83
C GLY A 188 -1.28 3.93 2.48
N GLY A 189 -0.57 4.13 1.37
CA GLY A 189 -1.05 3.79 0.03
C GLY A 189 -0.72 2.35 -0.41
N GLY A 190 -0.16 1.51 0.46
CA GLY A 190 0.04 0.08 0.24
C GLY A 190 1.28 -0.31 -0.57
N SER A 191 2.29 0.55 -0.68
CA SER A 191 3.52 0.27 -1.44
C SER A 191 4.28 -0.96 -0.92
N LEU A 192 4.38 -1.11 0.40
CA LEU A 192 5.08 -2.20 1.07
C LEU A 192 4.41 -3.56 0.85
N ASP A 193 3.12 -3.67 1.21
CA ASP A 193 2.41 -4.94 1.17
C ASP A 193 2.08 -5.36 -0.27
N MET A 194 1.79 -4.41 -1.17
CA MET A 194 1.58 -4.71 -2.58
C MET A 194 2.86 -5.18 -3.27
N PHE A 195 4.03 -4.65 -2.90
CA PHE A 195 5.30 -5.18 -3.39
C PHE A 195 5.49 -6.63 -2.95
N LEU A 196 5.33 -6.91 -1.65
CA LEU A 196 5.44 -8.27 -1.12
C LEU A 196 4.44 -9.23 -1.78
N TYR A 197 3.21 -8.79 -1.99
CA TYR A 197 2.20 -9.53 -2.72
C TYR A 197 2.63 -9.86 -4.18
N LYS A 198 3.37 -8.97 -4.84
CA LYS A 198 3.89 -9.21 -6.20
C LYS A 198 5.12 -10.11 -6.26
N VAL A 199 6.01 -10.06 -5.26
CA VAL A 199 7.29 -10.79 -5.28
C VAL A 199 7.23 -12.13 -4.54
N ALA A 200 6.38 -12.23 -3.52
CA ALA A 200 6.17 -13.40 -2.68
C ALA A 200 4.67 -13.73 -2.53
N PRO A 201 3.97 -14.07 -3.65
CA PRO A 201 2.51 -14.24 -3.69
C PRO A 201 1.97 -15.38 -2.82
N GLU A 202 2.83 -16.29 -2.35
CA GLU A 202 2.47 -17.40 -1.46
C GLU A 202 2.30 -16.98 0.01
N VAL A 203 2.77 -15.78 0.37
CA VAL A 203 2.59 -15.21 1.72
C VAL A 203 1.17 -14.68 1.85
N ASN A 204 0.45 -15.10 2.89
CA ASN A 204 -0.87 -14.59 3.21
C ASN A 204 -0.75 -13.33 4.08
N ILE A 205 -0.97 -12.17 3.47
CA ILE A 205 -0.79 -10.85 4.06
C ILE A 205 -2.14 -10.32 4.57
N THR A 206 -2.20 -9.97 5.84
CA THR A 206 -3.32 -9.22 6.44
C THR A 206 -2.80 -7.85 6.84
N VAL A 207 -3.30 -6.80 6.20
CA VAL A 207 -3.02 -5.42 6.55
C VAL A 207 -4.11 -4.90 7.47
N VAL A 208 -3.73 -4.19 8.53
CA VAL A 208 -4.64 -3.52 9.46
C VAL A 208 -4.39 -2.02 9.35
N GLU A 209 -5.43 -1.28 9.01
CA GLU A 209 -5.40 0.17 8.88
C GLU A 209 -6.45 0.78 9.80
N LEU A 210 -6.07 1.82 10.54
CA LEU A 210 -6.97 2.50 11.44
C LEU A 210 -7.96 3.37 10.66
N ASP A 211 -7.49 4.07 9.63
CA ASP A 211 -8.26 5.07 8.90
C ASP A 211 -8.94 4.51 7.65
N PRO A 212 -10.29 4.42 7.60
CA PRO A 212 -10.99 3.99 6.39
C PRO A 212 -10.73 4.90 5.18
N THR A 213 -10.40 6.18 5.40
CA THR A 213 -10.05 7.13 4.35
C THR A 213 -8.76 6.70 3.64
N MET A 214 -7.77 6.23 4.40
CA MET A 214 -6.53 5.67 3.84
C MET A 214 -6.80 4.43 3.02
N VAL A 215 -7.65 3.52 3.52
CA VAL A 215 -8.06 2.32 2.78
C VAL A 215 -8.74 2.69 1.46
N GLU A 216 -9.64 3.67 1.47
CA GLU A 216 -10.30 4.15 0.26
C GLU A 216 -9.30 4.71 -0.76
N LEU A 217 -8.39 5.60 -0.33
CA LEU A 217 -7.36 6.17 -1.19
C LEU A 217 -6.44 5.08 -1.76
N ALA A 218 -5.99 4.14 -0.93
CA ALA A 218 -5.11 3.06 -1.33
C ALA A 218 -5.74 2.19 -2.44
N HIS A 219 -7.04 1.90 -2.34
CA HIS A 219 -7.77 1.18 -3.38
C HIS A 219 -7.98 2.01 -4.65
N ARG A 220 -8.46 3.25 -4.51
CA ARG A 220 -8.84 4.09 -5.65
C ARG A 220 -7.63 4.56 -6.46
N TRP A 221 -6.55 4.94 -5.77
CA TRP A 221 -5.45 5.68 -6.36
C TRP A 221 -4.15 4.90 -6.42
N PHE A 222 -3.90 4.01 -5.47
CA PHE A 222 -2.65 3.26 -5.36
C PHE A 222 -2.79 1.79 -5.80
N GLY A 223 -3.96 1.39 -6.29
CA GLY A 223 -4.16 0.09 -6.92
C GLY A 223 -3.94 -1.07 -5.96
N VAL A 224 -4.24 -0.86 -4.67
CA VAL A 224 -4.32 -1.92 -3.68
C VAL A 224 -5.47 -2.85 -4.04
N VAL A 225 -5.21 -4.17 -3.98
CA VAL A 225 -6.20 -5.20 -4.34
C VAL A 225 -6.48 -6.11 -3.15
N GLU A 226 -7.68 -6.67 -3.12
CA GLU A 226 -8.11 -7.66 -2.12
C GLU A 226 -8.23 -9.03 -2.80
N ASP A 227 -7.62 -10.07 -2.25
CA ASP A 227 -7.81 -11.45 -2.68
C ASP A 227 -7.58 -12.45 -1.53
N SER A 228 -7.45 -13.75 -1.85
CA SER A 228 -7.25 -14.80 -0.85
C SER A 228 -5.87 -14.75 -0.14
N HIS A 229 -4.88 -14.09 -0.73
CA HIS A 229 -3.50 -14.01 -0.24
C HIS A 229 -3.12 -12.61 0.27
N ARG A 230 -3.90 -11.58 -0.01
CA ARG A 230 -3.69 -10.24 0.55
C ARG A 230 -5.02 -9.54 0.84
N ARG A 231 -5.20 -9.07 2.08
CA ARG A 231 -6.41 -8.37 2.51
C ARG A 231 -6.17 -7.20 3.45
N THR A 232 -7.04 -6.19 3.42
CA THR A 232 -7.08 -5.06 4.37
C THR A 232 -8.23 -5.21 5.37
N ILE A 233 -7.97 -4.87 6.63
CA ILE A 233 -8.97 -4.80 7.70
C ILE A 233 -8.92 -3.39 8.29
N VAL A 234 -10.05 -2.67 8.24
CA VAL A 234 -10.19 -1.40 8.95
C VAL A 234 -10.40 -1.70 10.44
N ALA A 235 -9.37 -1.54 11.25
CA ALA A 235 -9.40 -1.80 12.69
C ALA A 235 -8.25 -1.11 13.43
N ASP A 236 -8.37 -1.02 14.75
CA ASP A 236 -7.24 -0.62 15.59
C ASP A 236 -6.20 -1.76 15.68
N GLY A 237 -4.96 -1.47 15.29
CA GLY A 237 -3.85 -2.42 15.32
C GLY A 237 -3.53 -2.97 16.71
N ILE A 238 -3.69 -2.15 17.77
CA ILE A 238 -3.49 -2.57 19.16
C ILE A 238 -4.52 -3.62 19.56
N ASP A 239 -5.78 -3.40 19.19
CA ASP A 239 -6.86 -4.35 19.46
C ASP A 239 -6.64 -5.65 18.68
N VAL A 240 -6.21 -5.58 17.42
CA VAL A 240 -5.88 -6.77 16.63
C VAL A 240 -4.74 -7.56 17.29
N ILE A 241 -3.66 -6.90 17.71
CA ILE A 241 -2.52 -7.53 18.40
C ILE A 241 -2.98 -8.19 19.71
N ARG A 242 -3.69 -7.46 20.57
CA ARG A 242 -4.18 -7.98 21.87
C ARG A 242 -5.14 -9.15 21.68
N ASN A 243 -6.06 -9.07 20.70
CA ASN A 243 -7.01 -10.14 20.42
C ASN A 243 -6.34 -11.38 19.82
N ALA A 244 -5.36 -11.20 18.93
CA ALA A 244 -4.55 -12.29 18.41
C ALA A 244 -3.79 -13.00 19.53
N ALA A 245 -3.18 -12.24 20.45
CA ALA A 245 -2.49 -12.80 21.62
C ALA A 245 -3.44 -13.60 22.52
N LYS A 246 -4.63 -13.07 22.83
CA LYS A 246 -5.66 -13.77 23.63
C LYS A 246 -6.16 -15.05 22.97
N LYS A 247 -6.23 -15.07 21.63
CA LYS A 247 -6.70 -16.21 20.82
C LYS A 247 -5.57 -17.18 20.41
N ASN A 248 -4.34 -16.96 20.87
CA ASN A 248 -3.15 -17.72 20.46
C ASN A 248 -2.96 -17.77 18.93
N MET A 249 -3.37 -16.72 18.22
CA MET A 249 -3.08 -16.57 16.80
C MET A 249 -1.62 -16.16 16.61
N THR A 250 -0.94 -16.77 15.64
CA THR A 250 0.49 -16.51 15.40
C THR A 250 0.79 -16.24 13.92
N TYR A 251 1.81 -15.42 13.69
CA TYR A 251 2.27 -14.98 12.38
C TYR A 251 3.75 -15.30 12.19
N ASP A 252 4.16 -15.54 10.95
CA ASP A 252 5.57 -15.63 10.61
C ASP A 252 6.21 -14.24 10.65
N VAL A 253 5.52 -13.22 10.12
CA VAL A 253 6.00 -11.84 10.14
C VAL A 253 4.96 -10.93 10.77
N VAL A 254 5.37 -10.09 11.71
CA VAL A 254 4.60 -8.90 12.11
C VAL A 254 5.36 -7.68 11.59
N MET A 255 4.76 -6.94 10.68
CA MET A 255 5.29 -5.68 10.16
C MET A 255 4.53 -4.53 10.82
N LEU A 256 5.26 -3.57 11.36
CA LEU A 256 4.68 -2.42 12.06
C LEU A 256 5.26 -1.14 11.48
N ASP A 257 4.42 -0.46 10.70
CA ASP A 257 4.70 0.79 10.01
C ASP A 257 3.48 1.72 10.17
N ALA A 258 3.08 1.94 11.42
CA ALA A 258 1.94 2.77 11.78
C ALA A 258 2.41 3.96 12.60
N CYS A 259 2.34 5.15 12.01
CA CYS A 259 2.79 6.40 12.59
C CYS A 259 1.62 7.24 13.10
N ASP A 260 1.91 8.22 13.94
CA ASP A 260 0.95 9.27 14.33
C ASP A 260 1.53 10.66 14.04
N GLY A 261 0.72 11.70 14.25
CA GLY A 261 1.13 13.10 14.02
C GLY A 261 2.11 13.65 15.07
N ASN A 262 2.77 12.82 15.88
CA ASN A 262 3.76 13.27 16.86
C ASN A 262 4.99 13.85 16.15
N ARG A 263 5.31 15.10 16.43
CA ARG A 263 6.42 15.83 15.80
C ARG A 263 7.81 15.46 16.30
N MET A 264 7.93 14.59 17.30
CA MET A 264 9.21 14.19 17.88
C MET A 264 9.52 12.73 17.56
N PHE A 265 8.56 11.82 17.78
CA PHE A 265 8.71 10.39 17.51
C PHE A 265 7.44 9.83 16.85
N PRO A 266 7.22 10.11 15.55
CA PRO A 266 6.01 9.73 14.83
C PRO A 266 5.86 8.22 14.61
N CYS A 267 6.96 7.49 14.34
CA CYS A 267 6.86 6.08 13.92
C CYS A 267 7.65 5.14 14.84
N PRO A 268 7.07 4.05 15.35
CA PRO A 268 5.66 3.81 15.36
C PRO A 268 4.98 4.77 16.37
N ALA A 269 3.67 4.96 16.18
CA ALA A 269 2.84 5.73 17.09
C ALA A 269 3.08 5.31 18.55
N ALA A 270 3.02 6.27 19.48
CA ALA A 270 3.47 6.05 20.86
C ALA A 270 2.78 4.85 21.55
N VAL A 271 1.54 4.57 21.19
CA VAL A 271 0.75 3.43 21.69
C VAL A 271 1.42 2.07 21.41
N PHE A 272 2.17 1.94 20.31
CA PHE A 272 2.89 0.71 19.96
C PHE A 272 4.22 0.55 20.71
N ARG A 273 4.70 1.60 21.39
CA ARG A 273 5.97 1.63 22.15
C ARG A 273 5.78 1.36 23.64
N SER A 274 4.76 0.58 23.99
CA SER A 274 4.44 0.19 25.37
C SER A 274 4.83 -1.27 25.63
N ASP A 275 5.23 -1.56 26.87
CA ASP A 275 5.66 -2.89 27.29
C ASP A 275 4.61 -3.97 26.99
N ASP A 276 3.33 -3.70 27.28
CA ASP A 276 2.26 -4.66 27.06
C ASP A 276 2.05 -4.98 25.57
N VAL A 277 2.25 -4.00 24.69
CA VAL A 277 2.13 -4.19 23.24
C VAL A 277 3.31 -4.99 22.73
N ILE A 278 4.54 -4.67 23.12
CA ILE A 278 5.73 -5.44 22.71
C ILE A 278 5.64 -6.90 23.20
N VAL A 279 5.17 -7.13 24.43
CA VAL A 279 4.88 -8.48 24.95
C VAL A 279 3.86 -9.21 24.07
N ASN A 280 2.77 -8.55 23.68
CA ASN A 280 1.75 -9.17 22.84
C ASN A 280 2.23 -9.42 21.41
N ILE A 281 3.03 -8.52 20.83
CA ILE A 281 3.70 -8.73 19.53
C ILE A 281 4.56 -9.99 19.60
N LYS A 282 5.38 -10.15 20.64
CA LYS A 282 6.19 -11.37 20.81
C LYS A 282 5.33 -12.63 20.92
N LYS A 283 4.19 -12.57 21.64
CA LYS A 283 3.27 -13.72 21.79
C LYS A 283 2.61 -14.16 20.49
N ILE A 284 2.39 -13.22 19.55
CA ILE A 284 1.77 -13.53 18.26
C ILE A 284 2.80 -13.88 17.17
N LEU A 285 4.08 -14.02 17.51
CA LEU A 285 5.08 -14.54 16.58
C LEU A 285 5.20 -16.05 16.68
N LYS A 286 5.34 -16.71 15.53
CA LYS A 286 5.77 -18.12 15.48
C LYS A 286 7.20 -18.26 16.00
N PRO A 287 7.64 -19.46 16.41
CA PRO A 287 8.99 -19.68 16.95
C PRO A 287 10.14 -19.22 16.04
N MET A 288 9.95 -19.28 14.71
CA MET A 288 10.91 -18.80 13.70
C MET A 288 10.42 -17.52 12.98
N GLY A 289 9.50 -16.81 13.60
CA GLY A 289 8.97 -15.55 13.09
C GLY A 289 9.87 -14.36 13.40
N CYS A 290 9.54 -13.21 12.84
CA CYS A 290 10.18 -11.94 13.16
C CYS A 290 9.15 -10.81 13.26
N VAL A 291 9.46 -9.82 14.08
CA VAL A 291 8.82 -8.50 13.98
C VAL A 291 9.77 -7.57 13.24
N VAL A 292 9.23 -6.78 12.32
CA VAL A 292 9.93 -5.70 11.64
C VAL A 292 9.19 -4.40 11.93
N MET A 293 9.92 -3.39 12.40
CA MET A 293 9.37 -2.11 12.85
C MET A 293 10.11 -0.96 12.20
N ASN A 294 9.37 0.06 11.81
CA ASN A 294 9.93 1.34 11.43
C ASN A 294 10.06 2.25 12.66
N LEU A 295 11.27 2.69 13.02
CA LEU A 295 11.46 3.75 14.01
C LEU A 295 11.80 5.07 13.29
N LEU A 296 11.07 6.14 13.55
CA LEU A 296 11.36 7.47 13.04
C LEU A 296 11.25 8.47 14.18
N ALA A 297 12.35 9.13 14.50
CA ALA A 297 12.38 10.27 15.40
C ALA A 297 12.94 11.46 14.62
N MET A 298 12.36 12.64 14.84
CA MET A 298 12.81 13.87 14.20
C MET A 298 14.15 14.32 14.76
N GLU A 299 14.98 14.93 13.92
CA GLU A 299 16.27 15.47 14.36
C GLU A 299 16.09 16.49 15.49
N GLY A 300 16.87 16.30 16.56
CA GLY A 300 16.83 17.14 17.75
C GLY A 300 17.64 16.53 18.89
N GLU A 301 17.80 17.29 19.97
CA GLU A 301 18.63 16.89 21.13
C GLU A 301 18.17 15.57 21.77
N THR A 302 16.90 15.20 21.62
CA THR A 302 16.31 14.01 22.23
C THR A 302 16.23 12.81 21.30
N MET A 303 16.53 12.95 20.01
CA MET A 303 16.36 11.90 19.00
C MET A 303 17.09 10.61 19.38
N GLU A 304 18.39 10.70 19.70
CA GLU A 304 19.19 9.53 20.08
C GLU A 304 18.61 8.84 21.31
N LYS A 305 18.24 9.62 22.33
CA LYS A 305 17.66 9.10 23.58
C LYS A 305 16.34 8.38 23.35
N GLU A 306 15.48 8.91 22.50
CA GLU A 306 14.20 8.31 22.18
C GLU A 306 14.35 7.00 21.42
N ILE A 307 15.20 7.00 20.39
CA ILE A 307 15.54 5.80 19.63
C ILE A 307 16.16 4.75 20.56
N ASP A 308 17.13 5.12 21.39
CA ASP A 308 17.76 4.19 22.34
C ASP A 308 16.76 3.62 23.34
N THR A 309 15.84 4.45 23.86
CA THR A 309 14.76 3.98 24.76
C THR A 309 13.86 2.95 24.06
N ALA A 310 13.47 3.19 22.80
CA ALA A 310 12.67 2.24 22.02
C ALA A 310 13.44 0.94 21.74
N LEU A 311 14.72 1.05 21.42
CA LEU A 311 15.60 -0.09 21.17
C LEU A 311 15.87 -0.93 22.44
N GLU A 312 16.02 -0.29 23.60
CA GLU A 312 16.13 -0.96 24.90
C GLU A 312 14.85 -1.72 25.26
N LEU A 313 13.68 -1.11 25.02
CA LEU A 313 12.40 -1.79 25.19
C LEU A 313 12.28 -3.02 24.28
N LEU A 314 12.70 -2.92 23.01
CA LEU A 314 12.69 -4.08 22.13
C LEU A 314 13.64 -5.17 22.62
N LYS A 315 14.85 -4.82 23.05
CA LYS A 315 15.84 -5.77 23.60
C LYS A 315 15.40 -6.46 24.89
N SER A 316 14.62 -5.78 25.74
CA SER A 316 14.12 -6.39 26.97
C SER A 316 13.17 -7.57 26.70
N HIS A 317 12.51 -7.56 25.54
CA HIS A 317 11.58 -8.61 25.10
C HIS A 317 12.17 -9.55 24.05
N PHE A 318 13.02 -9.07 23.16
CA PHE A 318 13.57 -9.85 22.04
C PHE A 318 15.07 -10.10 22.23
N PRO A 319 15.51 -11.38 22.29
CA PRO A 319 16.93 -11.71 22.45
C PRO A 319 17.84 -11.16 21.35
N VAL A 320 17.28 -10.87 20.17
CA VAL A 320 18.02 -10.34 19.03
C VAL A 320 17.20 -9.25 18.37
N CYS A 321 17.81 -8.09 18.18
CA CYS A 321 17.33 -7.01 17.35
C CYS A 321 18.46 -6.49 16.47
N ILE A 322 18.16 -6.20 15.21
CA ILE A 322 19.10 -5.71 14.21
C ILE A 322 18.49 -4.46 13.58
N LYS A 323 19.19 -3.33 13.64
CA LYS A 323 18.77 -2.07 13.01
C LYS A 323 19.49 -1.85 11.68
N ALA A 324 18.78 -1.27 10.73
CA ALA A 324 19.35 -0.76 9.48
C ALA A 324 19.70 0.72 9.66
N TRP A 325 20.93 1.07 9.31
CA TRP A 325 21.34 2.47 9.15
C TRP A 325 21.20 2.86 7.67
N LEU A 326 20.47 3.94 7.44
CA LEU A 326 20.17 4.50 6.13
C LEU A 326 20.92 5.85 6.03
N PRO A 327 21.78 6.09 5.02
CA PRO A 327 22.59 7.30 4.96
C PRO A 327 21.81 8.60 4.72
N GLU A 328 20.68 8.51 4.01
CA GLU A 328 19.90 9.66 3.53
C GLU A 328 18.49 9.70 4.12
N ASP A 329 18.23 8.90 5.16
CA ASP A 329 16.88 8.68 5.68
C ASP A 329 16.93 8.57 7.23
N LEU A 330 16.02 9.28 7.90
CA LEU A 330 15.92 9.27 9.37
C LEU A 330 15.20 8.03 9.89
N ASN A 331 14.50 7.30 9.03
CA ASN A 331 13.88 6.04 9.38
C ASN A 331 14.96 5.00 9.74
N ILE A 332 14.72 4.29 10.84
CA ILE A 332 15.56 3.21 11.35
C ILE A 332 14.72 1.92 11.34
N PRO A 333 14.71 1.18 10.24
CA PRO A 333 14.13 -0.15 10.18
C PRO A 333 14.81 -1.08 11.20
N VAL A 334 14.04 -1.75 12.04
CA VAL A 334 14.52 -2.71 13.04
C VAL A 334 13.82 -4.04 12.83
N VAL A 335 14.59 -5.13 12.80
CA VAL A 335 14.04 -6.49 12.86
C VAL A 335 14.44 -7.17 14.15
N CYS A 336 13.47 -7.76 14.85
CA CYS A 336 13.69 -8.49 16.09
C CYS A 336 13.20 -9.93 16.01
N LEU A 337 13.90 -10.83 16.68
CA LEU A 337 13.66 -12.28 16.68
C LEU A 337 13.26 -12.73 18.08
N PRO A 338 12.25 -13.62 18.23
CA PRO A 338 11.80 -14.10 19.54
C PRO A 338 12.73 -15.15 20.16
N TYR A 339 13.84 -15.49 19.49
CA TYR A 339 14.79 -16.53 19.89
C TYR A 339 16.24 -16.01 19.88
N ALA A 340 17.07 -16.61 20.73
CA ALA A 340 18.49 -16.31 20.80
C ALA A 340 19.26 -17.01 19.67
N LEU A 341 20.36 -16.40 19.22
CA LEU A 341 21.29 -17.01 18.27
C LEU A 341 22.42 -17.71 19.03
N GLN A 342 22.78 -18.93 18.62
CA GLN A 342 23.87 -19.67 19.26
C GLN A 342 25.25 -19.02 19.04
N ASN A 343 25.50 -18.48 17.83
CA ASN A 343 26.73 -17.76 17.48
C ASN A 343 26.35 -16.47 16.75
N SER A 344 26.37 -15.35 17.48
CA SER A 344 25.95 -14.03 17.00
C SER A 344 26.72 -13.61 15.76
N ASP A 345 28.05 -13.73 15.78
CA ASP A 345 28.93 -13.22 14.72
C ASP A 345 28.75 -13.98 13.42
N SER A 346 28.69 -15.32 13.50
CA SER A 346 28.44 -16.17 12.33
C SER A 346 27.04 -15.91 11.74
N SER A 347 26.06 -15.65 12.61
CA SER A 347 24.69 -15.35 12.20
C SER A 347 24.60 -13.99 11.50
N LEU A 348 25.28 -12.96 12.00
CA LEU A 348 25.34 -11.64 11.37
C LEU A 348 26.03 -11.69 9.99
N ILE A 349 27.10 -12.47 9.85
CA ILE A 349 27.75 -12.70 8.54
C ILE A 349 26.77 -13.38 7.57
N LEU A 350 26.03 -14.40 8.04
CA LEU A 350 25.01 -15.07 7.24
C LEU A 350 23.89 -14.11 6.82
N TYR A 351 23.41 -13.27 7.74
CA TYR A 351 22.38 -12.28 7.46
C TYR A 351 22.84 -11.25 6.43
N ARG A 352 24.07 -10.76 6.51
CA ARG A 352 24.62 -9.87 5.47
C ARG A 352 24.60 -10.54 4.08
N LYS A 353 25.06 -11.79 3.97
CA LYS A 353 25.02 -12.54 2.70
C LYS A 353 23.58 -12.75 2.19
N ARG A 354 22.63 -13.03 3.10
CA ARG A 354 21.21 -13.17 2.74
C ARG A 354 20.60 -11.86 2.30
N PHE A 355 20.95 -10.76 2.96
CA PHE A 355 20.52 -9.42 2.58
C PHE A 355 20.99 -9.08 1.16
N GLU A 356 22.28 -9.20 0.86
CA GLU A 356 22.81 -8.94 -0.48
C GLU A 356 22.10 -9.78 -1.56
N LYS A 357 21.84 -11.05 -1.27
CA LYS A 357 21.10 -11.95 -2.16
C LYS A 357 19.64 -11.53 -2.32
N ALA A 358 18.97 -11.16 -1.22
CA ALA A 358 17.59 -10.71 -1.23
C ALA A 358 17.44 -9.40 -2.00
N SER A 359 18.27 -8.40 -1.71
CA SER A 359 18.29 -7.12 -2.43
C SER A 359 18.48 -7.31 -3.92
N ALA A 360 19.36 -8.23 -4.34
CA ALA A 360 19.53 -8.55 -5.76
C ALA A 360 18.30 -9.22 -6.37
N GLN A 361 17.77 -10.29 -5.75
CA GLN A 361 16.68 -11.08 -6.32
C GLN A 361 15.33 -10.34 -6.30
N LEU A 362 15.14 -9.43 -5.35
CA LEU A 362 13.96 -8.57 -5.26
C LEU A 362 14.04 -7.33 -6.16
N GLY A 363 15.19 -7.08 -6.82
CA GLY A 363 15.37 -5.88 -7.65
C GLY A 363 15.58 -4.59 -6.84
N LEU A 364 16.04 -4.72 -5.59
CA LEU A 364 16.27 -3.62 -4.64
C LEU A 364 17.76 -3.31 -4.44
N ARG A 365 18.67 -3.87 -5.25
CA ARG A 365 20.11 -3.72 -5.07
C ARG A 365 20.55 -2.25 -5.08
N ASP A 366 20.06 -1.47 -6.05
CA ASP A 366 20.52 -0.09 -6.23
C ASP A 366 20.05 0.83 -5.10
N ILE A 367 18.81 0.62 -4.60
CA ILE A 367 18.26 1.40 -3.49
C ILE A 367 18.84 0.99 -2.13
N LEU A 368 19.27 -0.26 -1.98
CA LEU A 368 19.82 -0.81 -0.72
C LEU A 368 21.36 -0.87 -0.66
N LYS A 369 22.07 -0.34 -1.65
CA LYS A 369 23.52 -0.50 -1.80
C LYS A 369 24.36 0.03 -0.63
N ASP A 370 23.89 1.10 0.02
CA ASP A 370 24.59 1.79 1.11
C ASP A 370 23.99 1.50 2.50
N VAL A 371 23.01 0.59 2.57
CA VAL A 371 22.34 0.22 3.83
C VAL A 371 23.23 -0.68 4.67
N LEU A 372 23.43 -0.32 5.94
CA LEU A 372 24.26 -1.07 6.87
C LEU A 372 23.44 -1.62 8.04
N PHE A 373 23.43 -2.94 8.21
CA PHE A 373 22.80 -3.57 9.38
C PHE A 373 23.77 -3.67 10.55
N ARG A 374 23.29 -3.33 11.75
CA ARG A 374 24.01 -3.44 13.01
C ARG A 374 23.13 -4.14 14.04
N SER A 375 23.75 -4.99 14.87
CA SER A 375 23.06 -5.44 16.08
C SER A 375 22.71 -4.21 16.90
N VAL A 376 21.50 -4.19 17.45
CA VAL A 376 21.08 -3.16 18.39
C VAL A 376 21.92 -3.29 19.64
#